data_AF-A0A815CNI4-F1
#
_entry.id   AF-A0A815CNI4-F1
#
_cell.length_a   1.000
_cell.length_b   1.000
_cell.length_c   1.000
_cell.angle_alpha   90.00
_cell.angle_beta   90.00
_cell.angle_gamma   90.00
#
_symmetry.space_group_name_H-M   'P 1'
#
loop_
_entity.id
_entity.type
_entity.pdbx_description
1 polymer ?
#
loop_
_entity_poly.entity_id
_entity_poly.type
_entity_poly.pdbx_seq_one_letter_code
_entity_poly.pdbx_strand_id
1 'polypeptide(L)'
;MMTLFYLILILFNIIQIDSSLNTCRQTFGPNKYDLNQLSNLTILGEEKSFRYILTPCGLVPTNKCGSSISSFEPGMTACQERIPDARFESAMGFLDGYGKSPNLLFNENPQGPGTGIVMIMRNALCNRRERFVNVTFICDENIKQPTKMNVIEGPICKFKIIVRAAEACPVKEGITGGAIFIIILFVLIIIYLVCGILYNRYKQNQTGLAVIPNRSFWLLLGGMFVDGCKFTWNFVRNCAQRTFSSSASYESV
;
A
#
# COMPACT_ATOMS: atom_id res chain seq x y z
N MET A 1 -33.76 0.70 19.94
CA MET A 1 -33.13 1.97 19.51
C MET A 1 -31.69 2.09 20.04
N MET A 2 -31.43 1.90 21.34
CA MET A 2 -30.07 1.91 21.91
C MET A 2 -29.13 0.82 21.36
N THR A 3 -29.63 -0.38 21.06
CA THR A 3 -28.82 -1.48 20.51
C THR A 3 -28.31 -1.21 19.09
N LEU A 4 -29.08 -0.46 18.29
CA LEU A 4 -28.69 -0.04 16.94
C LEU A 4 -27.55 0.99 17.00
N PHE A 5 -27.60 1.89 17.98
CA PHE A 5 -26.57 2.90 18.21
C PHE A 5 -25.23 2.26 18.64
N TYR A 6 -25.28 1.24 19.50
CA TYR A 6 -24.09 0.47 19.89
C TYR A 6 -23.49 -0.35 18.73
N LEU A 7 -24.32 -0.94 17.86
CA LEU A 7 -23.85 -1.62 16.65
C LEU A 7 -23.18 -0.66 15.66
N ILE A 8 -23.72 0.54 15.49
CA ILE A 8 -23.10 1.60 14.68
C ILE A 8 -21.76 2.03 15.30
N LEU A 9 -21.69 2.23 16.62
CA LEU A 9 -20.43 2.57 17.31
C LEU A 9 -19.39 1.45 17.24
N ILE A 10 -19.79 0.18 17.32
CA ILE A 10 -18.89 -0.97 17.17
C ILE A 10 -18.38 -1.05 15.73
N LEU A 11 -19.23 -0.82 14.72
CA LEU A 11 -18.79 -0.74 13.32
C LEU A 11 -17.83 0.43 13.08
N PHE A 12 -18.07 1.60 13.67
CA PHE A 12 -17.14 2.74 13.61
C PHE A 12 -15.78 2.43 14.28
N ASN A 13 -15.76 1.64 15.36
CA ASN A 13 -14.53 1.25 16.05
C ASN A 13 -13.76 0.13 15.31
N ILE A 14 -14.44 -0.78 14.63
CA ILE A 14 -13.79 -1.88 13.89
C ILE A 14 -13.08 -1.38 12.62
N ILE A 15 -13.52 -0.27 12.02
CA ILE A 15 -12.92 0.30 10.80
C ILE A 15 -11.55 0.96 11.06
N GLN A 16 -11.16 1.20 12.32
CA GLN A 16 -9.86 1.80 12.69
C GLN A 16 -8.68 0.81 12.73
N ILE A 17 -8.87 -0.46 12.35
CA ILE A 17 -7.76 -1.41 12.25
C ILE A 17 -7.05 -1.21 10.91
N ASP A 18 -6.26 -0.14 10.81
CA ASP A 18 -5.30 0.00 9.71
C ASP A 18 -4.06 -0.85 10.03
N SER A 19 -3.82 -1.82 9.17
CA SER A 19 -2.85 -2.91 9.35
C SER A 19 -1.43 -2.35 9.43
N SER A 20 -0.78 -2.58 10.57
CA SER A 20 0.62 -2.27 10.84
C SER A 20 1.59 -3.20 10.09
N LEU A 21 1.60 -3.17 8.75
CA LEU A 21 2.51 -4.05 7.98
C LEU A 21 3.17 -3.43 6.74
N ASN A 22 3.02 -2.13 6.47
CA ASN A 22 3.70 -1.47 5.35
C ASN A 22 4.58 -0.33 5.85
N THR A 23 5.90 -0.53 5.94
CA THR A 23 6.91 0.52 6.27
C THR A 23 6.86 1.73 5.34
N CYS A 24 6.19 1.60 4.20
CA CYS A 24 6.00 2.66 3.20
C CYS A 24 4.71 3.46 3.30
N ARG A 25 3.88 3.19 4.32
CA ARG A 25 2.83 4.09 4.78
C ARG A 25 3.29 4.81 6.02
N GLN A 26 3.21 6.12 6.00
CA GLN A 26 3.67 6.97 7.09
C GLN A 26 2.61 8.00 7.42
N THR A 27 2.44 8.26 8.71
CA THR A 27 1.48 9.24 9.23
C THR A 27 2.23 10.29 10.01
N PHE A 28 2.08 11.55 9.61
CA PHE A 28 2.66 12.72 10.28
C PHE A 28 1.54 13.69 10.64
N GLY A 29 1.16 13.72 11.92
CA GLY A 29 0.02 14.52 12.38
C GLY A 29 -1.27 14.17 11.61
N PRO A 30 -1.93 15.12 10.93
CA PRO A 30 -3.13 14.85 10.15
C PRO A 30 -2.84 14.23 8.76
N ASN A 31 -1.59 14.25 8.29
CA ASN A 31 -1.23 13.84 6.95
C ASN A 31 -0.83 12.37 6.92
N LYS A 32 -1.42 11.61 6.00
CA LYS A 32 -1.05 10.21 5.72
C LYS A 32 -0.45 10.14 4.32
N TYR A 33 0.70 9.49 4.19
CA TYR A 33 1.39 9.30 2.92
C TYR A 33 1.47 7.80 2.60
N ASP A 34 1.13 7.41 1.37
CA ASP A 34 1.18 6.02 0.90
C ASP A 34 2.04 5.89 -0.35
N LEU A 35 3.29 5.48 -0.17
CA LEU A 35 4.24 5.30 -1.27
C LEU A 35 4.17 3.89 -1.90
N ASN A 36 3.25 3.01 -1.47
CA ASN A 36 3.20 1.64 -1.98
C ASN A 36 2.92 1.57 -3.48
N GLN A 37 2.24 2.57 -4.05
CA GLN A 37 1.99 2.64 -5.50
C GLN A 37 3.28 2.81 -6.31
N LEU A 38 4.38 3.26 -5.68
CA LEU A 38 5.69 3.41 -6.30
C LEU A 38 6.55 2.13 -6.19
N SER A 39 6.12 1.11 -5.45
CA SER A 39 6.88 -0.14 -5.21
C SER A 39 7.22 -0.94 -6.46
N ASN A 40 6.46 -0.77 -7.54
CA ASN A 40 6.73 -1.43 -8.82
C ASN A 40 7.27 -0.47 -9.88
N LEU A 41 7.65 0.76 -9.49
CA LEU A 41 8.11 1.79 -10.42
C LEU A 41 9.57 2.12 -10.19
N THR A 42 10.38 1.93 -11.23
CA THR A 42 11.79 2.31 -11.21
C THR A 42 11.99 3.70 -11.80
N ILE A 43 12.53 4.59 -10.98
CA ILE A 43 12.79 5.99 -11.29
C ILE A 43 14.28 6.16 -11.59
N LEU A 44 14.59 6.90 -12.64
CA LEU A 44 15.95 7.10 -13.13
C LEU A 44 16.37 8.56 -12.93
N GLY A 45 17.61 8.75 -12.50
CA GLY A 45 18.24 10.07 -12.40
C GLY A 45 19.66 10.00 -12.92
N GLU A 46 20.17 11.10 -13.45
CA GLU A 46 21.55 11.20 -13.90
C GLU A 46 22.16 12.46 -13.29
N GLU A 47 23.38 12.34 -12.78
CA GLU A 47 24.16 13.44 -12.24
C GLU A 47 25.64 13.15 -12.50
N LYS A 48 26.34 14.12 -13.13
CA LYS A 48 27.74 13.98 -13.57
C LYS A 48 27.95 12.75 -14.47
N SER A 49 28.73 11.78 -14.03
CA SER A 49 29.10 10.56 -14.78
C SER A 49 28.39 9.30 -14.27
N PHE A 50 27.32 9.48 -13.48
CA PHE A 50 26.60 8.39 -12.85
C PHE A 50 25.11 8.42 -13.17
N ARG A 51 24.55 7.23 -13.33
CA ARG A 51 23.11 6.97 -13.37
C ARG A 51 22.68 6.40 -12.04
N TYR A 52 21.57 6.89 -11.53
CA TYR A 52 20.97 6.50 -10.28
C TYR A 52 19.62 5.84 -10.57
N ILE A 53 19.37 4.73 -9.90
CA ILE A 53 18.18 3.90 -10.09
C ILE A 53 17.55 3.71 -8.72
N LEU A 54 16.26 4.01 -8.61
CA LEU A 54 15.50 3.94 -7.37
C LEU A 54 14.15 3.28 -7.64
N THR A 55 13.81 2.23 -6.89
CA THR A 55 12.44 1.69 -6.84
C THR A 55 11.89 1.96 -5.43
N PRO A 56 11.19 3.09 -5.20
CA PRO A 56 10.72 3.44 -3.88
C PRO A 56 9.86 2.33 -3.29
N CYS A 57 10.13 1.88 -2.07
CA CYS A 57 9.28 0.88 -1.40
C CYS A 57 9.21 -0.49 -2.11
N GLY A 58 10.11 -0.73 -3.04
CA GLY A 58 10.22 -1.98 -3.77
C GLY A 58 11.67 -2.33 -4.04
N LEU A 59 11.86 -3.49 -4.65
CA LEU A 59 13.17 -3.98 -5.04
C LEU A 59 13.54 -3.44 -6.41
N VAL A 60 14.81 -3.11 -6.61
CA VAL A 60 15.29 -2.83 -7.96
C VAL A 60 15.27 -4.14 -8.76
N PRO A 61 14.69 -4.15 -9.97
CA PRO A 61 14.72 -5.32 -10.84
C PRO A 61 16.16 -5.78 -11.10
N THR A 62 16.42 -7.09 -11.15
CA THR A 62 17.77 -7.65 -11.33
C THR A 62 18.44 -7.29 -12.67
N ASN A 63 17.65 -6.87 -13.67
CA ASN A 63 18.14 -6.36 -14.95
C ASN A 63 18.45 -4.85 -14.94
N LYS A 64 18.36 -4.20 -13.78
CA LYS A 64 18.68 -2.81 -13.50
C LYS A 64 19.67 -2.81 -12.34
N CYS A 65 20.68 -1.95 -12.34
CA CYS A 65 21.87 -1.97 -11.45
C CYS A 65 23.03 -2.85 -11.92
N GLY A 66 23.39 -2.74 -13.21
CA GLY A 66 24.58 -3.32 -13.81
C GLY A 66 24.38 -4.69 -14.46
N SER A 67 25.35 -5.06 -15.31
CA SER A 67 25.28 -6.24 -16.18
C SER A 67 25.77 -7.55 -15.54
N SER A 68 26.13 -7.56 -14.25
CA SER A 68 26.71 -8.74 -13.59
C SER A 68 25.94 -9.12 -12.32
N ILE A 69 25.49 -10.37 -12.26
CA ILE A 69 24.71 -10.97 -11.16
C ILE A 69 25.47 -10.90 -9.82
N SER A 70 26.80 -10.81 -9.84
CA SER A 70 27.65 -10.75 -8.65
C SER A 70 27.53 -9.44 -7.84
N SER A 71 26.89 -8.42 -8.40
CA SER A 71 26.75 -7.09 -7.78
C SER A 71 25.38 -6.87 -7.11
N PHE A 72 24.45 -7.82 -7.27
CA PHE A 72 23.11 -7.72 -6.73
C PHE A 72 23.04 -8.33 -5.33
N GLU A 73 22.70 -7.50 -4.35
CA GLU A 73 22.45 -7.92 -2.98
C GLU A 73 20.93 -7.99 -2.72
N PRO A 74 20.45 -8.97 -1.94
CA PRO A 74 19.04 -9.07 -1.61
C PRO A 74 18.58 -7.82 -0.83
N GLY A 75 17.41 -7.29 -1.21
CA GLY A 75 16.81 -6.13 -0.55
C GLY A 75 17.20 -4.77 -1.13
N MET A 76 18.00 -4.71 -2.19
CA MET A 76 18.37 -3.43 -2.81
C MET A 76 17.14 -2.68 -3.35
N THR A 77 16.96 -1.44 -2.89
CA THR A 77 15.89 -0.51 -3.35
C THR A 77 16.45 0.64 -4.20
N ALA A 78 17.75 0.90 -4.10
CA ALA A 78 18.42 1.92 -4.90
C ALA A 78 19.87 1.54 -5.22
N CYS A 79 20.37 1.97 -6.36
CA CYS A 79 21.76 1.76 -6.78
C CYS A 79 22.30 2.88 -7.67
N GLN A 80 23.60 2.82 -7.88
CA GLN A 80 24.37 3.73 -8.73
C GLN A 80 25.16 2.92 -9.76
N GLU A 81 25.11 3.38 -11.01
CA GLU A 81 25.87 2.85 -12.14
C GLU A 81 26.72 3.97 -12.77
N ARG A 82 27.84 3.60 -13.37
CA ARG A 82 28.71 4.49 -14.12
C ARG A 82 28.30 4.56 -15.59
N ILE A 83 28.24 5.77 -16.13
CA ILE A 83 27.99 6.06 -17.54
C ILE A 83 29.35 6.17 -18.27
N PRO A 84 29.51 5.64 -19.50
CA PRO A 84 28.47 5.06 -20.37
C PRO A 84 28.28 3.55 -20.25
N ASP A 85 29.19 2.82 -19.61
CA ASP A 85 29.24 1.35 -19.63
C ASP A 85 28.11 0.65 -18.86
N ALA A 86 27.22 1.39 -18.19
CA ALA A 86 26.22 0.87 -17.24
C ALA A 86 26.84 -0.07 -16.19
N ARG A 87 28.09 0.22 -15.80
CA ARG A 87 28.82 -0.60 -14.84
C ARG A 87 28.29 -0.32 -13.45
N PHE A 88 27.93 -1.37 -12.70
CA PHE A 88 27.57 -1.21 -11.30
C PHE A 88 28.70 -0.52 -10.53
N GLU A 89 28.36 0.56 -9.82
CA GLU A 89 29.29 1.27 -8.96
C GLU A 89 29.06 0.85 -7.50
N SER A 90 27.81 0.94 -7.02
CA SER A 90 27.48 0.63 -5.61
C SER A 90 25.98 0.64 -5.32
N ALA A 91 25.57 -0.11 -4.29
CA ALA A 91 24.22 -0.04 -3.72
C ALA A 91 24.02 1.27 -2.94
N MET A 92 22.86 1.89 -3.07
CA MET A 92 22.55 3.15 -2.39
C MET A 92 21.70 2.97 -1.14
N GLY A 93 20.90 1.91 -1.08
CA GLY A 93 20.09 1.59 0.07
C GLY A 93 19.31 0.29 -0.09
N PHE A 94 18.79 -0.19 1.03
CA PHE A 94 18.10 -1.46 1.15
C PHE A 94 16.75 -1.30 1.84
N LEU A 95 15.79 -2.16 1.51
CA LEU A 95 14.52 -2.26 2.23
C LEU A 95 14.70 -2.91 3.61
N ASP A 96 13.77 -2.60 4.50
CA ASP A 96 13.67 -3.23 5.80
C ASP A 96 13.36 -4.73 5.67
N GLY A 97 13.81 -5.54 6.64
CA GLY A 97 13.61 -6.99 6.64
C GLY A 97 14.67 -7.80 5.87
N TYR A 98 15.61 -7.14 5.19
CA TYR A 98 16.71 -7.79 4.46
C TYR A 98 18.04 -7.82 5.23
N GLY A 99 17.99 -7.70 6.56
CA GLY A 99 19.18 -7.82 7.43
C GLY A 99 20.17 -6.65 7.34
N LYS A 100 19.75 -5.52 6.78
CA LYS A 100 20.54 -4.28 6.68
C LYS A 100 20.08 -3.28 7.75
N SER A 101 21.04 -2.60 8.36
CA SER A 101 20.80 -1.65 9.46
C SER A 101 21.48 -0.31 9.14
N PRO A 102 20.90 0.83 9.56
CA PRO A 102 19.59 0.99 10.21
C PRO A 102 18.42 0.80 9.24
N ASN A 103 17.21 0.59 9.77
CA ASN A 103 15.99 0.58 8.96
C ASN A 103 15.76 1.94 8.26
N LEU A 104 14.94 1.93 7.22
CA LEU A 104 14.47 3.12 6.53
C LEU A 104 13.78 4.06 7.52
N LEU A 105 14.15 5.34 7.45
CA LEU A 105 13.50 6.38 8.24
C LEU A 105 12.71 7.29 7.32
N PHE A 106 11.60 7.79 7.84
CA PHE A 106 10.73 8.70 7.12
C PHE A 106 10.47 9.94 7.95
N ASN A 107 10.55 11.10 7.31
CA ASN A 107 10.22 12.39 7.89
C ASN A 107 9.27 13.15 6.96
N GLU A 108 8.50 14.08 7.52
CA GLU A 108 7.73 15.02 6.70
C GLU A 108 8.67 15.98 5.93
N ASN A 109 8.26 16.43 4.75
CA ASN A 109 9.03 17.37 3.96
C ASN A 109 9.26 18.67 4.76
N PRO A 110 10.52 19.14 4.90
CA PRO A 110 10.83 20.36 5.64
C PRO A 110 10.21 21.64 5.05
N GLN A 111 9.69 21.59 3.82
CA GLN A 111 8.95 22.70 3.21
C GLN A 111 7.59 22.98 3.87
N GLY A 112 7.07 22.05 4.68
CA GLY A 112 5.83 22.21 5.43
C GLY A 112 4.91 21.01 5.33
N PRO A 113 3.89 20.94 6.20
CA PRO A 113 2.95 19.82 6.22
C PRO A 113 2.19 19.71 4.90
N GLY A 114 2.04 18.48 4.40
CA GLY A 114 1.31 18.19 3.18
C GLY A 114 2.08 18.41 1.87
N THR A 115 3.31 18.91 1.93
CA THR A 115 4.14 19.16 0.74
C THR A 115 4.90 17.92 0.27
N GLY A 116 4.91 16.85 1.06
CA GLY A 116 5.49 15.56 0.71
C GLY A 116 6.20 14.86 1.87
N ILE A 117 7.00 13.86 1.54
CA ILE A 117 7.65 12.97 2.48
C ILE A 117 9.11 12.73 2.09
N VAL A 118 9.99 12.59 3.09
CA VAL A 118 11.41 12.30 2.92
C VAL A 118 11.70 10.89 3.40
N MET A 119 12.21 10.04 2.51
CA MET A 119 12.75 8.72 2.82
C MET A 119 14.27 8.81 3.00
N ILE A 120 14.78 8.30 4.12
CA ILE A 120 16.18 8.40 4.52
C ILE A 120 16.76 6.99 4.58
N MET A 121 17.75 6.73 3.73
CA MET A 121 18.52 5.49 3.67
C MET A 121 19.93 5.73 4.24
N ARG A 122 20.34 4.89 5.19
CA ARG A 122 21.68 4.90 5.80
C ARG A 122 22.33 3.52 5.91
N ASN A 123 21.72 2.53 5.26
CA ASN A 123 22.06 1.11 5.40
C ASN A 123 22.94 0.58 4.26
N ALA A 124 23.53 1.48 3.48
CA ALA A 124 24.52 1.17 2.46
C ALA A 124 25.86 1.82 2.81
N LEU A 125 26.93 1.27 2.23
CA LEU A 125 28.29 1.75 2.44
C LEU A 125 28.84 2.41 1.19
N CYS A 126 29.66 3.42 1.39
CA CYS A 126 30.41 4.14 0.37
C CYS A 126 31.82 4.35 0.88
N ASN A 127 32.81 3.74 0.23
CA ASN A 127 34.22 3.76 0.66
C ASN A 127 34.41 3.44 2.16
N ARG A 128 33.76 2.36 2.64
CA ARG A 128 33.75 1.91 4.05
C ARG A 128 33.15 2.91 5.06
N ARG A 129 32.42 3.92 4.60
CA ARG A 129 31.65 4.86 5.43
C ARG A 129 30.16 4.69 5.19
N GLU A 130 29.35 5.12 6.15
CA GLU A 130 27.91 5.20 5.98
C GLU A 130 27.56 6.11 4.82
N ARG A 131 26.73 5.60 3.91
CA ARG A 131 26.18 6.38 2.81
C ARG A 131 24.85 6.98 3.25
N PHE A 132 24.68 8.28 3.09
CA PHE A 132 23.47 9.00 3.45
C PHE A 132 22.72 9.37 2.17
N VAL A 133 21.55 8.76 1.96
CA VAL A 133 20.70 9.05 0.81
C VAL A 133 19.35 9.55 1.31
N ASN A 134 19.06 10.81 1.03
CA ASN A 134 17.79 11.44 1.37
C ASN A 134 16.98 11.61 0.08
N VAL A 135 15.90 10.85 -0.04
CA VAL A 135 14.95 10.94 -1.14
C VAL A 135 13.77 11.80 -0.70
N THR A 136 13.65 12.99 -1.27
CA THR A 136 12.55 13.91 -1.03
C THR A 136 11.49 13.70 -2.11
N PHE A 137 10.35 13.14 -1.71
CA PHE A 137 9.17 13.06 -2.55
C PHE A 137 8.32 14.32 -2.35
N ILE A 138 8.13 15.10 -3.40
CA ILE A 138 7.32 16.33 -3.40
C ILE A 138 5.96 16.00 -4.01
N CYS A 139 4.90 16.41 -3.32
CA CYS A 139 3.53 16.28 -3.82
C CYS A 139 3.34 17.11 -5.09
N ASP A 140 2.97 16.45 -6.18
CA ASP A 140 2.57 17.07 -7.44
C ASP A 140 1.44 16.24 -8.05
N GLU A 141 0.19 16.72 -7.92
CA GLU A 141 -1.02 16.00 -8.37
C GLU A 141 -1.01 15.70 -9.89
N ASN A 142 -0.17 16.40 -10.67
CA ASN A 142 -0.12 16.25 -12.12
C ASN A 142 0.79 15.09 -12.59
N ILE A 143 1.71 14.64 -11.74
CA ILE A 143 2.74 13.66 -12.12
C ILE A 143 2.38 12.31 -11.53
N LYS A 144 1.67 11.50 -12.32
CA LYS A 144 1.42 10.09 -12.00
C LYS A 144 2.57 9.25 -12.54
N GLN A 145 3.04 8.28 -11.77
CA GLN A 145 4.13 7.38 -12.17
C GLN A 145 5.40 8.12 -12.63
N PRO A 146 6.16 8.73 -11.70
CA PRO A 146 7.40 9.44 -12.02
C PRO A 146 8.45 8.51 -12.63
N THR A 147 8.98 8.86 -13.80
CA THR A 147 10.07 8.11 -14.46
C THR A 147 11.44 8.76 -14.29
N LYS A 148 11.47 10.06 -13.95
CA LYS A 148 12.67 10.86 -13.79
C LYS A 148 12.78 11.44 -12.38
N MET A 149 14.00 11.46 -11.86
CA MET A 149 14.34 12.12 -10.59
C MET A 149 15.54 13.04 -10.75
N ASN A 150 15.60 14.07 -9.92
CA ASN A 150 16.75 14.96 -9.84
C ASN A 150 17.68 14.46 -8.74
N VAL A 151 18.97 14.32 -9.04
CA VAL A 151 19.97 13.84 -8.08
C VAL A 151 20.98 14.94 -7.86
N ILE A 152 21.25 15.25 -6.59
CA ILE A 152 22.24 16.23 -6.19
C ILE A 152 23.25 15.49 -5.32
N GLU A 153 24.47 15.34 -5.84
CA GLU A 153 25.56 14.74 -5.10
C GLU A 153 26.22 15.77 -4.18
N GLY A 154 26.14 15.52 -2.87
CA GLY A 154 26.78 16.33 -1.84
C GLY A 154 28.21 15.88 -1.53
N PRO A 155 28.88 16.53 -0.56
CA PRO A 155 30.21 16.13 -0.14
C PRO A 155 30.18 14.76 0.57
N ILE A 156 31.10 13.89 0.16
CA ILE A 156 31.43 12.59 0.79
C ILE A 156 30.19 11.73 1.10
N CYS A 157 29.80 10.86 0.18
CA CYS A 157 28.77 9.82 0.37
C CYS A 157 27.39 10.35 0.83
N LYS A 158 27.07 11.62 0.53
CA LYS A 158 25.77 12.24 0.79
C LYS A 158 25.06 12.53 -0.52
N PHE A 159 23.83 12.06 -0.66
CA PHE A 159 23.02 12.19 -1.87
C PHE A 159 21.66 12.75 -1.51
N LYS A 160 21.23 13.78 -2.24
CA LYS A 160 19.88 14.34 -2.16
C LYS A 160 19.17 14.04 -3.46
N ILE A 161 18.14 13.19 -3.39
CA ILE A 161 17.32 12.82 -4.53
C ILE A 161 15.97 13.53 -4.39
N ILE A 162 15.47 14.11 -5.47
CA ILE A 162 14.19 14.82 -5.51
C ILE A 162 13.30 14.15 -6.55
N VAL A 163 12.14 13.67 -6.12
CA VAL A 163 11.12 13.04 -6.94
C VAL A 163 9.84 13.84 -6.80
N ARG A 164 9.18 14.18 -7.90
CA ARG A 164 7.83 14.76 -7.87
C ARG A 164 6.83 13.70 -8.25
N ALA A 165 5.79 13.51 -7.45
CA ALA A 165 4.82 12.45 -7.67
C ALA A 165 3.47 12.81 -7.04
N ALA A 166 2.38 12.37 -7.67
CA ALA A 166 1.03 12.48 -7.12
C ALA A 166 0.86 11.57 -5.89
N GLU A 167 1.57 10.44 -5.89
CA GLU A 167 1.60 9.45 -4.80
C GLU A 167 2.31 10.00 -3.54
N ALA A 168 3.05 11.09 -3.65
CA ALA A 168 3.67 11.79 -2.54
C ALA A 168 2.72 12.79 -1.85
N CYS A 169 1.51 12.97 -2.37
CA CYS A 169 0.50 13.83 -1.76
C CYS A 169 -0.19 13.13 -0.58
N PRO A 170 -0.65 13.88 0.44
CA PRO A 170 -1.44 13.31 1.51
C PRO A 170 -2.68 12.59 0.99
N VAL A 171 -2.89 11.37 1.46
CA VAL A 171 -4.09 10.58 1.17
C VAL A 171 -5.28 11.32 1.78
N LYS A 172 -6.20 11.75 0.91
CA LYS A 172 -7.47 12.34 1.33
C LYS A 172 -8.34 11.22 1.89
N GLU A 173 -8.38 11.08 3.22
CA GLU A 173 -9.29 10.14 3.87
C GLU A 173 -10.72 10.68 3.78
N GLY A 174 -11.44 10.21 2.77
CA GLY A 174 -12.89 10.34 2.68
C GLY A 174 -13.51 8.96 2.73
N ILE A 175 -14.59 8.81 3.49
CA ILE A 175 -15.48 7.64 3.34
C ILE A 175 -15.94 7.67 1.88
N THR A 176 -15.64 6.60 1.14
CA THR A 176 -16.07 6.52 -0.26
C THR A 176 -17.59 6.61 -0.32
N GLY A 177 -18.15 7.26 -1.35
CA GLY A 177 -19.61 7.36 -1.50
C GLY A 177 -20.30 6.00 -1.49
N GLY A 178 -19.60 4.95 -1.94
CA GLY A 178 -20.06 3.57 -1.86
C GLY A 178 -20.24 3.06 -0.43
N ALA A 179 -19.30 3.35 0.48
CA ALA A 179 -19.44 2.96 1.88
C ALA A 179 -20.61 3.70 2.55
N ILE A 180 -20.82 4.98 2.25
CA ILE A 180 -21.98 5.75 2.75
C ILE A 180 -23.29 5.13 2.24
N PHE A 181 -23.37 4.80 0.95
CA PHE A 181 -24.54 4.15 0.37
C PHE A 181 -24.85 2.81 1.02
N ILE A 182 -23.84 1.97 1.26
CA ILE A 182 -24.00 0.67 1.93
C ILE A 182 -24.52 0.85 3.36
N ILE A 183 -23.99 1.83 4.10
CA ILE A 183 -24.46 2.13 5.47
C ILE A 183 -25.94 2.52 5.46
N ILE A 184 -26.35 3.42 4.56
CA ILE A 184 -27.75 3.85 4.44
C ILE A 184 -28.65 2.65 4.08
N LEU A 185 -28.25 1.84 3.10
CA LEU A 185 -28.99 0.65 2.69
C LEU A 185 -29.18 -0.32 3.87
N PHE A 186 -28.13 -0.56 4.66
CA PHE A 186 -28.19 -1.47 5.80
C PHE A 186 -29.15 -0.97 6.89
N VAL A 187 -29.13 0.33 7.18
CA VAL A 187 -30.07 0.96 8.13
C VAL A 187 -31.51 0.81 7.65
N LEU A 188 -31.79 1.05 6.36
CA LEU A 188 -33.13 0.88 5.80
C LEU A 188 -33.62 -0.57 5.86
N ILE A 189 -32.75 -1.54 5.59
CA ILE A 189 -33.07 -2.97 5.72
C ILE A 189 -33.47 -3.32 7.15
N ILE A 190 -32.75 -2.83 8.16
CA ILE A 190 -33.08 -3.11 9.56
C ILE A 190 -34.44 -2.51 9.92
N ILE A 191 -34.70 -1.26 9.52
CA ILE A 191 -35.99 -0.60 9.78
C ILE A 191 -37.13 -1.39 9.11
N TYR A 192 -36.94 -1.79 7.85
CA TYR A 192 -37.90 -2.62 7.13
C TYR A 192 -38.19 -3.95 7.85
N LEU A 193 -37.16 -4.65 8.31
CA LEU A 193 -37.31 -5.91 9.03
C LEU A 193 -38.04 -5.72 10.36
N VAL A 194 -37.66 -4.72 11.16
CA VAL A 194 -38.31 -4.45 12.45
C VAL A 194 -39.77 -4.06 12.27
N CYS A 195 -40.07 -3.09 11.40
CA CYS A 195 -41.44 -2.65 11.15
C CYS A 195 -42.30 -3.78 10.56
N GLY A 196 -41.76 -4.56 9.61
CA GLY A 196 -42.50 -5.68 9.03
C GLY A 196 -42.73 -6.82 10.01
N ILE A 197 -41.76 -7.12 10.89
CA ILE A 197 -41.93 -8.11 11.97
C ILE A 197 -43.03 -7.66 12.94
N LEU A 198 -42.99 -6.39 13.39
CA LEU A 198 -44.00 -5.85 14.30
C LEU A 198 -45.39 -5.89 13.66
N TYR A 199 -45.51 -5.50 12.39
CA TYR A 199 -46.77 -5.56 11.66
C TYR A 199 -47.33 -6.99 11.56
N ASN A 200 -46.52 -7.95 11.11
CA ASN A 200 -46.95 -9.34 10.95
C ASN A 200 -47.27 -10.02 12.30
N ARG A 201 -46.55 -9.64 13.36
CA ARG A 201 -46.78 -10.16 14.72
C ARG A 201 -48.07 -9.62 15.33
N TYR A 202 -48.28 -8.30 15.31
CA TYR A 202 -49.35 -7.66 16.06
C TYR A 202 -50.65 -7.47 15.27
N LYS A 203 -50.57 -7.31 13.94
CA LYS A 203 -51.77 -7.17 13.10
C LYS A 203 -52.22 -8.48 12.49
N GLN A 204 -51.29 -9.31 12.03
CA GLN A 204 -51.61 -10.56 11.33
C GLN A 204 -51.55 -11.81 12.22
N ASN A 205 -51.19 -11.66 13.50
CA ASN A 205 -51.02 -12.75 14.47
C ASN A 205 -50.16 -13.92 13.96
N GLN A 206 -49.22 -13.64 13.05
CA GLN A 206 -48.30 -14.64 12.55
C GLN A 206 -47.29 -15.01 13.64
N THR A 207 -46.92 -16.28 13.70
CA THR A 207 -46.00 -16.81 14.72
C THR A 207 -44.84 -17.57 14.07
N GLY A 208 -43.77 -17.77 14.84
CA GLY A 208 -42.56 -18.43 14.36
C GLY A 208 -41.85 -17.67 13.25
N LEU A 209 -41.31 -18.41 12.27
CA LEU A 209 -40.51 -17.87 11.16
C LEU A 209 -41.34 -17.15 10.08
N ALA A 210 -42.67 -17.27 10.13
CA ALA A 210 -43.56 -16.60 9.17
C ALA A 210 -43.65 -15.08 9.40
N VAL A 211 -43.21 -14.59 10.56
CA VAL A 211 -43.26 -13.17 10.94
C VAL A 211 -42.30 -12.31 10.09
N ILE A 212 -41.24 -12.91 9.55
CA ILE A 212 -40.23 -12.19 8.76
C ILE A 212 -40.83 -11.77 7.41
N PRO A 213 -40.86 -10.46 7.09
CA PRO A 213 -41.42 -9.98 5.84
C PRO A 213 -40.57 -10.43 4.64
N ASN A 214 -41.21 -10.95 3.59
CA ASN A 214 -40.54 -11.46 2.37
C ASN A 214 -39.43 -12.47 2.66
N ARG A 215 -39.69 -13.45 3.55
CA ARG A 215 -38.73 -14.49 3.96
C ARG A 215 -38.02 -15.19 2.79
N SER A 216 -38.75 -15.54 1.72
CA SER A 216 -38.17 -16.22 0.55
C SER A 216 -37.07 -15.38 -0.12
N PHE A 217 -37.28 -14.07 -0.23
CA PHE A 217 -36.28 -13.15 -0.74
C PHE A 217 -35.01 -13.14 0.12
N TRP A 218 -35.14 -13.05 1.45
CA TRP A 218 -33.98 -13.01 2.35
C TRP A 218 -33.19 -14.31 2.38
N LEU A 219 -33.87 -15.46 2.29
CA LEU A 219 -33.21 -16.76 2.19
C LEU A 219 -32.44 -16.90 0.88
N LEU A 220 -33.05 -16.47 -0.23
CA LEU A 220 -32.39 -16.49 -1.55
C LEU A 220 -31.18 -15.55 -1.55
N LEU A 221 -31.36 -14.33 -1.05
CA LEU A 221 -30.29 -13.32 -0.97
C LEU A 221 -29.13 -13.81 -0.09
N GLY A 222 -29.44 -14.37 1.09
CA GLY A 222 -28.44 -14.96 1.97
C GLY A 222 -27.68 -16.13 1.34
N GLY A 223 -28.39 -16.99 0.60
CA GLY A 223 -27.78 -18.06 -0.19
C GLY A 223 -26.80 -17.54 -1.23
N MET A 224 -27.20 -16.51 -1.99
CA MET A 224 -26.33 -15.88 -2.99
C MET A 224 -25.06 -15.27 -2.38
N PHE A 225 -25.14 -14.67 -1.20
CA PHE A 225 -23.96 -14.16 -0.50
C PHE A 225 -23.00 -15.28 -0.10
N VAL A 226 -23.51 -16.39 0.44
CA VAL A 226 -22.69 -17.55 0.81
C VAL A 226 -21.97 -18.12 -0.41
N ASP A 227 -22.67 -18.21 -1.54
CA ASP A 227 -22.11 -18.73 -2.78
C ASP A 227 -21.05 -17.76 -3.36
N GLY A 228 -21.28 -16.46 -3.28
CA GLY A 228 -20.28 -15.44 -3.63
C GLY A 228 -19.01 -15.52 -2.76
N CYS A 229 -19.15 -15.73 -1.45
CA CYS A 229 -18.03 -15.92 -0.53
C CYS A 229 -17.25 -17.20 -0.85
N LYS A 230 -17.93 -18.32 -1.12
CA LYS A 230 -17.29 -19.58 -1.52
C LYS A 230 -16.54 -19.42 -2.85
N PHE A 231 -17.15 -18.74 -3.83
CA PHE A 231 -16.52 -18.47 -5.11
C PHE A 231 -15.23 -17.65 -4.94
N THR A 232 -15.30 -16.55 -4.18
CA THR A 232 -14.16 -15.68 -3.90
C THR A 232 -13.05 -16.44 -3.17
N TRP A 233 -13.40 -17.21 -2.15
CA TRP A 233 -12.45 -18.03 -1.40
C TRP A 233 -11.75 -19.06 -2.28
N ASN A 234 -12.51 -19.79 -3.11
CA ASN A 234 -11.96 -20.78 -4.03
C ASN A 234 -11.08 -20.12 -5.10
N PHE A 235 -11.48 -18.96 -5.61
CA PHE A 235 -10.68 -18.20 -6.57
C PHE A 235 -9.34 -17.76 -5.96
N VAL A 236 -9.35 -17.14 -4.78
CA VAL A 236 -8.13 -16.72 -4.07
C VAL A 236 -7.23 -17.92 -3.75
N ARG A 237 -7.79 -19.03 -3.28
CA ARG A 237 -7.05 -20.27 -3.02
C ARG A 237 -6.40 -20.83 -4.28
N ASN A 238 -7.13 -20.85 -5.41
CA ASN A 238 -6.61 -21.33 -6.68
C ASN A 238 -5.50 -20.42 -7.23
N CYS A 239 -5.60 -19.10 -7.05
CA CYS A 239 -4.53 -18.16 -7.38
C CYS A 239 -3.29 -18.41 -6.50
N ALA A 240 -3.46 -18.56 -5.19
CA ALA A 240 -2.36 -18.83 -4.27
C ALA A 240 -1.62 -20.16 -4.58
N GLN A 241 -2.37 -21.20 -4.96
CA GLN A 241 -1.79 -22.48 -5.36
C GLN A 241 -1.04 -22.42 -6.69
N ARG A 242 -1.52 -21.64 -7.67
CA ARG A 242 -0.82 -21.46 -8.96
C ARG A 242 0.52 -20.75 -8.81
N THR A 243 0.61 -19.76 -7.93
CA THR A 243 1.87 -19.08 -7.62
C THR A 243 2.87 -20.04 -6.97
N PHE A 244 2.42 -20.87 -6.02
CA PHE A 244 3.25 -21.87 -5.34
C PHE A 244 3.73 -23.01 -6.27
N SER A 245 2.90 -23.48 -7.20
CA SER A 245 3.32 -24.47 -8.20
C SER A 245 4.32 -23.93 -9.20
N SER A 246 4.28 -22.64 -9.52
CA SER A 246 5.38 -22.03 -10.29
C SER A 246 6.66 -22.07 -9.48
N SER A 247 6.63 -21.78 -8.16
CA SER A 247 7.84 -21.81 -7.32
C SER A 247 8.54 -23.15 -7.16
N ALA A 248 7.78 -24.24 -7.19
CA ALA A 248 8.34 -25.59 -7.15
C ALA A 248 8.98 -26.04 -8.47
N SER A 249 8.68 -25.37 -9.61
CA SER A 249 9.22 -25.77 -10.92
C SER A 249 10.62 -25.22 -11.23
N TYR A 250 11.12 -24.25 -10.46
CA TYR A 250 12.48 -23.70 -10.63
C TYR A 250 13.53 -24.32 -9.68
N GLU A 251 13.14 -25.20 -8.75
CA GLU A 251 14.08 -25.96 -7.91
C GLU A 251 14.44 -27.33 -8.49
N SER A 252 13.90 -27.69 -9.66
CA SER A 252 14.12 -28.99 -10.32
C SER A 252 14.83 -28.91 -11.67
N VAL A 253 15.76 -27.95 -11.84
CA VAL A 253 16.73 -27.91 -12.96
C VAL A 253 18.14 -27.71 -12.40
#